data_AF-A0A1G2X8C8-F1
#
_entry.id   AF-A0A1G2X8C8-F1
#
_cell.length_a   1.000
_cell.length_b   1.000
_cell.length_c   1.000
_cell.angle_alpha   90.00
_cell.angle_beta   90.00
_cell.angle_gamma   90.00
#
_symmetry.space_group_name_H-M   'P 1'
#
loop_
_entity.id
_entity.type
_entity.pdbx_description
1 polymer ?
#
loop_
_entity_poly.entity_id
_entity_poly.type
_entity_poly.pdbx_seq_one_letter_code
_entity_poly.pdbx_strand_id
1 'polypeptide(L)'
;MISFYQNGKSIDYTPAADVAAGTIVVLKGQVGITKLDIAAGAKGALAVEGVFAVPKKDEAFVAGLPVWFDANGNPKVGTAGTGAATQIGGDAQATGDVLLGMAVIGALAADEFVYVAINKFDPRIPTFAQGARITKAASANAGVTESGVCYDVTADAAVITLPATAAGLEFTVMNMAADGAALVEVDFQAADKNIGGLGVAAGGDGKKLSNTKATAKKGDFITFVADGTDGYRIAAIRGTWAQEA
;
A
#
# COMPACT_ATOMS: atom_id res chain seq x y z
N MET A 1 -7.89 24.87 24.45
CA MET A 1 -6.56 24.65 25.06
C MET A 1 -6.17 23.22 24.75
N ILE A 2 -4.99 22.99 24.16
CA ILE A 2 -4.48 21.64 23.88
C ILE A 2 -3.64 21.22 25.09
N SER A 3 -3.97 20.07 25.71
CA SER A 3 -3.24 19.52 26.86
C SER A 3 -2.65 18.16 26.52
N PHE A 4 -1.50 17.87 27.10
CA PHE A 4 -0.87 16.56 26.96
C PHE A 4 -1.75 15.49 27.63
N TYR A 5 -2.07 14.43 26.89
CA TYR A 5 -2.83 13.29 27.40
C TYR A 5 -1.92 12.10 27.72
N GLN A 6 -1.06 11.68 26.77
CA GLN A 6 -0.12 10.57 26.94
C GLN A 6 0.96 10.53 25.84
N ASN A 7 2.00 9.72 26.03
CA ASN A 7 3.10 9.52 25.08
C ASN A 7 2.70 8.82 23.76
N GLY A 8 1.49 8.28 23.66
CA GLY A 8 0.97 7.68 22.42
C GLY A 8 1.51 6.29 22.06
N LYS A 9 2.25 5.61 22.95
CA LYS A 9 2.73 4.22 22.72
C LYS A 9 1.62 3.17 22.86
N SER A 10 0.59 3.49 23.64
CA SER A 10 -0.61 2.69 23.83
C SER A 10 -1.82 3.58 23.98
N ILE A 11 -3.01 3.05 23.74
CA ILE A 11 -4.29 3.74 23.89
C ILE A 11 -5.25 2.88 24.69
N ASP A 12 -6.13 3.51 25.45
CA ASP A 12 -7.22 2.83 26.14
C ASP A 12 -8.19 2.22 25.13
N TYR A 13 -8.65 1.00 25.39
CA TYR A 13 -9.58 0.28 24.52
C TYR A 13 -10.53 -0.59 25.34
N THR A 14 -11.82 -0.51 25.00
CA THR A 14 -12.87 -1.33 25.62
C THR A 14 -13.58 -2.09 24.51
N PRO A 15 -13.38 -3.41 24.36
CA PRO A 15 -13.97 -4.17 23.29
C PRO A 15 -15.44 -4.52 23.58
N ALA A 16 -16.22 -4.75 22.53
CA ALA A 16 -17.60 -5.22 22.63
C ALA A 16 -17.71 -6.75 22.84
N ALA A 17 -16.63 -7.49 22.57
CA ALA A 17 -16.50 -8.93 22.75
C ALA A 17 -15.15 -9.24 23.41
N ASP A 18 -14.95 -10.46 23.92
CA ASP A 18 -13.65 -10.86 24.45
C ASP A 18 -12.59 -10.83 23.33
N VAL A 19 -11.44 -10.22 23.62
CA VAL A 19 -10.31 -10.11 22.70
C VAL A 19 -9.08 -10.72 23.34
N ALA A 20 -8.54 -11.78 22.74
CA ALA A 20 -7.32 -12.43 23.22
C ALA A 20 -6.09 -11.53 23.03
N ALA A 21 -5.03 -11.79 23.81
CA ALA A 21 -3.72 -11.20 23.62
C ALA A 21 -3.15 -11.50 22.21
N GLY A 22 -2.40 -10.56 21.65
CA GLY A 22 -1.83 -10.65 20.31
C GLY A 22 -2.81 -10.37 19.16
N THR A 23 -4.07 -10.05 19.47
CA THR A 23 -5.07 -9.72 18.46
C THR A 23 -4.79 -8.35 17.86
N ILE A 24 -4.81 -8.29 16.53
CA ILE A 24 -4.74 -7.05 15.75
C ILE A 24 -6.13 -6.40 15.77
N VAL A 25 -6.19 -5.14 16.20
CA VAL A 25 -7.39 -4.30 16.21
C VAL A 25 -7.17 -3.11 15.30
N VAL A 26 -8.00 -2.97 14.27
CA VAL A 26 -7.91 -1.86 13.30
C VAL A 26 -8.82 -0.72 13.73
N LEU A 27 -8.24 0.41 14.12
CA LEU A 27 -8.92 1.66 14.47
C LEU A 27 -8.90 2.62 13.27
N LYS A 28 -9.62 2.24 12.21
CA LYS A 28 -9.58 2.94 10.90
C LYS A 28 -8.15 2.99 10.35
N GLY A 29 -7.48 4.14 10.43
CA GLY A 29 -6.13 4.37 9.89
C GLY A 29 -4.99 3.99 10.82
N GLN A 30 -5.27 3.46 12.02
CA GLN A 30 -4.26 3.05 12.99
C GLN A 30 -4.47 1.60 13.41
N VAL A 31 -3.39 0.85 13.54
CA VAL A 31 -3.41 -0.52 14.05
C VAL A 31 -3.03 -0.54 15.53
N GLY A 32 -3.77 -1.28 16.33
CA GLY A 32 -3.44 -1.59 17.72
C GLY A 32 -3.29 -3.10 17.92
N ILE A 33 -2.41 -3.52 18.82
CA ILE A 33 -2.28 -4.93 19.23
C ILE A 33 -2.56 -5.07 20.72
N THR A 34 -3.42 -6.01 21.10
CA THR A 34 -3.66 -6.34 22.51
C THR A 34 -2.44 -7.02 23.11
N LYS A 35 -1.94 -6.52 24.25
CA LYS A 35 -0.80 -7.14 24.95
C LYS A 35 -1.21 -8.19 25.98
N LEU A 36 -2.48 -8.18 26.38
CA LEU A 36 -3.12 -9.06 27.35
C LEU A 36 -4.53 -9.37 26.83
N ASP A 37 -5.15 -10.42 27.35
CA ASP A 37 -6.57 -10.69 27.11
C ASP A 37 -7.42 -9.54 27.68
N ILE A 38 -8.44 -9.11 26.94
CA ILE A 38 -9.35 -8.04 27.33
C ILE A 38 -10.78 -8.58 27.22
N ALA A 39 -11.47 -8.71 28.35
CA ALA A 39 -12.87 -9.13 28.37
C ALA A 39 -13.79 -8.06 27.76
N ALA A 40 -14.93 -8.49 27.23
CA ALA A 40 -15.98 -7.61 26.73
C ALA A 40 -16.40 -6.57 27.79
N GLY A 41 -16.47 -5.30 27.41
CA GLY A 41 -16.85 -4.21 28.30
C GLY A 41 -15.80 -3.83 29.35
N ALA A 42 -14.70 -4.58 29.48
CA ALA A 42 -13.59 -4.24 30.37
C ALA A 42 -12.63 -3.27 29.70
N LYS A 43 -12.12 -2.31 30.48
CA LYS A 43 -11.10 -1.38 30.00
C LYS A 43 -9.75 -2.09 29.92
N GLY A 44 -9.19 -2.19 28.72
CA GLY A 44 -7.83 -2.63 28.47
C GLY A 44 -7.05 -1.57 27.69
N ALA A 45 -5.97 -2.00 27.05
CA ALA A 45 -5.13 -1.12 26.24
C ALA A 45 -4.59 -1.82 24.98
N LEU A 46 -4.51 -1.05 23.90
CA LEU A 46 -3.84 -1.46 22.66
C LEU A 46 -2.46 -0.84 22.60
N ALA A 47 -1.44 -1.61 22.25
CA ALA A 47 -0.16 -1.08 21.82
C ALA A 47 -0.28 -0.58 20.38
N VAL A 48 0.02 0.70 20.15
CA VAL A 48 -0.02 1.34 18.82
C VAL A 48 1.39 1.70 18.31
N GLU A 49 2.41 1.38 19.09
CA GLU A 49 3.82 1.44 18.71
C GLU A 49 4.55 0.23 19.29
N GLY A 50 5.53 -0.28 18.56
CA GLY A 50 6.39 -1.39 18.98
C GLY A 50 6.79 -2.28 17.82
N VAL A 51 7.67 -3.24 18.11
CA VAL A 51 8.06 -4.30 17.17
C VAL A 51 7.43 -5.61 17.63
N PHE A 52 6.66 -6.25 16.77
CA PHE A 52 5.93 -7.48 17.07
C PHE A 52 6.39 -8.61 16.16
N ALA A 53 6.53 -9.81 16.71
CA ALA A 53 6.70 -11.03 15.91
C ALA A 53 5.34 -11.44 15.36
N VAL A 54 5.18 -11.40 14.04
CA VAL A 54 3.92 -11.67 13.35
C VAL A 54 4.09 -12.96 12.54
N PRO A 55 3.20 -13.97 12.68
CA PRO A 55 3.25 -15.18 11.88
C PRO A 55 3.25 -14.82 10.39
N LYS A 56 4.16 -15.39 9.60
CA LYS A 56 4.30 -15.05 8.18
C LYS A 56 3.86 -16.18 7.26
N LYS A 57 3.49 -15.85 6.02
CA LYS A 57 3.34 -16.84 4.94
C LYS A 57 4.68 -17.55 4.67
N ASP A 58 4.65 -18.63 3.89
CA ASP A 58 5.85 -19.36 3.43
C ASP A 58 6.63 -18.58 2.36
N GLU A 59 7.11 -17.40 2.74
CA GLU A 59 7.88 -16.50 1.89
C GLU A 59 8.98 -15.80 2.69
N ALA A 60 9.96 -15.26 1.98
CA ALA A 60 11.03 -14.47 2.57
C ALA A 60 10.62 -12.99 2.66
N PHE A 61 11.11 -12.31 3.69
CA PHE A 61 10.89 -10.89 3.94
C PHE A 61 12.21 -10.16 3.91
N VAL A 62 12.23 -9.01 3.25
CA VAL A 62 13.37 -8.09 3.27
C VAL A 62 13.15 -7.02 4.32
N ALA A 63 14.18 -6.70 5.10
CA ALA A 63 14.17 -5.61 6.07
C ALA A 63 13.86 -4.27 5.37
N GLY A 64 13.12 -3.39 6.05
CA GLY A 64 12.76 -2.07 5.52
C GLY A 64 11.71 -2.09 4.41
N LEU A 65 11.11 -3.25 4.10
CA LEU A 65 9.96 -3.35 3.21
C LEU A 65 8.64 -3.38 4.00
N PRO A 66 7.53 -2.93 3.38
CA PRO A 66 6.24 -2.89 4.03
C PRO A 66 5.73 -4.30 4.30
N VAL A 67 5.03 -4.46 5.40
CA VAL A 67 4.39 -5.71 5.81
C VAL A 67 2.90 -5.47 5.93
N TRP A 68 2.15 -6.26 5.20
CA TRP A 68 0.70 -6.35 5.27
C TRP A 68 0.33 -7.56 6.12
N PHE A 69 -0.80 -7.46 6.80
CA PHE A 69 -1.45 -8.60 7.41
C PHE A 69 -2.62 -9.01 6.52
N ASP A 70 -2.58 -10.24 6.05
CA ASP A 70 -3.69 -10.91 5.38
C ASP A 70 -4.49 -11.66 6.45
N ALA A 71 -5.73 -11.25 6.69
CA ALA A 71 -6.53 -11.77 7.80
C ALA A 71 -7.03 -13.20 7.59
N ASN A 72 -7.13 -13.66 6.34
CA ASN A 72 -7.50 -15.05 6.01
C ASN A 72 -6.30 -15.87 5.51
N GLY A 73 -5.11 -15.29 5.56
CA GLY A 73 -3.86 -15.89 5.13
C GLY A 73 -3.49 -17.14 5.92
N ASN A 74 -2.68 -17.98 5.28
CA ASN A 74 -2.16 -19.21 5.88
C ASN A 74 -0.76 -18.95 6.45
N PRO A 75 -0.58 -18.98 7.78
CA PRO A 75 0.75 -18.84 8.37
C PRO A 75 1.58 -20.08 8.05
N LYS A 76 2.90 -19.90 7.95
CA LYS A 76 3.87 -20.96 7.70
C LYS A 76 3.76 -22.08 8.74
N VAL A 77 3.59 -21.67 9.99
CA VAL A 77 3.37 -22.54 11.15
C VAL A 77 2.11 -22.06 11.86
N GLY A 78 1.26 -23.01 12.25
CA GLY A 78 -0.01 -22.75 12.91
C GLY A 78 -1.19 -23.22 12.08
N THR A 79 -2.35 -22.64 12.36
CA THR A 79 -3.61 -23.03 11.74
C THR A 79 -3.83 -22.23 10.46
N ALA A 80 -4.13 -22.91 9.35
CA ALA A 80 -4.52 -22.25 8.10
C ALA A 80 -5.73 -21.32 8.31
N GLY A 81 -5.75 -20.17 7.65
CA GLY A 81 -6.85 -19.21 7.73
C GLY A 81 -6.87 -18.31 8.98
N THR A 82 -5.89 -18.39 9.88
CA THR A 82 -5.82 -17.50 11.06
C THR A 82 -5.12 -16.17 10.81
N GLY A 83 -4.73 -15.93 9.57
CA GLY A 83 -4.04 -14.73 9.14
C GLY A 83 -2.52 -14.86 9.19
N ALA A 84 -1.87 -14.14 8.29
CA ALA A 84 -0.43 -14.17 8.12
C ALA A 84 0.10 -12.86 7.54
N ALA A 85 1.31 -12.49 7.95
CA ALA A 85 2.06 -11.41 7.34
C ALA A 85 2.44 -11.77 5.89
N THR A 86 2.42 -10.75 5.02
CA THR A 86 2.91 -10.84 3.63
C THR A 86 3.55 -9.52 3.18
N GLN A 87 4.52 -9.59 2.24
CA GLN A 87 5.05 -8.40 1.55
C GLN A 87 4.29 -8.04 0.27
N ILE A 88 3.30 -8.86 -0.11
CA ILE A 88 2.42 -8.60 -1.25
C ILE A 88 1.24 -7.79 -0.72
N GLY A 89 1.19 -6.51 -1.11
CA GLY A 89 0.19 -5.58 -0.61
C GLY A 89 -1.24 -5.96 -0.96
N GLY A 90 -2.12 -5.81 0.04
CA GLY A 90 -3.58 -5.79 -0.01
C GLY A 90 -4.19 -6.39 -1.27
N ASP A 91 -4.48 -7.70 -1.24
CA ASP A 91 -5.52 -8.21 -2.11
C ASP A 91 -6.92 -7.75 -1.68
N ALA A 92 -7.04 -7.22 -0.45
CA ALA A 92 -8.26 -6.74 0.19
C ALA A 92 -9.40 -7.77 0.10
N GLN A 93 -9.03 -9.05 0.09
CA GLN A 93 -9.96 -10.16 -0.05
C GLN A 93 -10.73 -10.42 1.24
N ALA A 94 -10.22 -9.98 2.40
CA ALA A 94 -10.89 -10.08 3.68
C ALA A 94 -11.13 -8.72 4.36
N THR A 95 -12.26 -8.64 5.07
CA THR A 95 -12.54 -7.56 6.03
C THR A 95 -11.58 -7.71 7.22
N GLY A 96 -10.36 -7.21 7.07
CA GLY A 96 -9.29 -7.38 8.06
C GLY A 96 -7.89 -7.21 7.48
N ASP A 97 -7.74 -7.24 6.15
CA ASP A 97 -6.46 -7.00 5.52
C ASP A 97 -6.01 -5.57 5.77
N VAL A 98 -4.79 -5.42 6.27
CA VAL A 98 -4.31 -4.11 6.72
C VAL A 98 -2.81 -3.98 6.51
N LEU A 99 -2.38 -2.76 6.16
CA LEU A 99 -0.96 -2.41 6.20
C LEU A 99 -0.55 -2.31 7.66
N LEU A 100 0.30 -3.24 8.11
CA LEU A 100 0.65 -3.36 9.52
C LEU A 100 1.80 -2.43 9.89
N GLY A 101 2.83 -2.33 9.04
CA GLY A 101 4.01 -1.50 9.28
C GLY A 101 5.20 -1.90 8.40
N MET A 102 6.41 -1.80 8.95
CA MET A 102 7.66 -2.15 8.26
C MET A 102 8.34 -3.35 8.88
N ALA A 103 8.93 -4.23 8.06
CA ALA A 103 9.83 -5.27 8.53
C ALA A 103 11.10 -4.64 9.12
N VAL A 104 11.42 -4.95 10.38
CA VAL A 104 12.61 -4.40 11.08
C VAL A 104 13.87 -5.18 10.69
N ILE A 105 13.72 -6.49 10.52
CA ILE A 105 14.78 -7.39 10.07
C ILE A 105 14.25 -8.29 8.96
N GLY A 106 15.16 -8.81 8.13
CA GLY A 106 14.80 -9.80 7.13
C GLY A 106 14.39 -11.10 7.80
N ALA A 107 13.44 -11.81 7.19
CA ALA A 107 13.05 -13.16 7.59
C ALA A 107 13.24 -14.09 6.39
N LEU A 108 13.96 -15.19 6.59
CA LEU A 108 14.13 -16.22 5.57
C LEU A 108 12.84 -17.02 5.41
N ALA A 109 12.68 -17.73 4.29
CA ALA A 109 11.49 -18.56 4.04
C ALA A 109 11.23 -19.58 5.17
N ALA A 110 12.29 -20.11 5.79
CA ALA A 110 12.21 -21.06 6.89
C ALA A 110 11.76 -20.44 8.22
N ASP A 111 11.87 -19.12 8.41
CA ASP A 111 11.46 -18.48 9.65
C ASP A 111 9.94 -18.52 9.83
N GLU A 112 9.49 -18.54 11.08
CA GLU A 112 8.05 -18.60 11.41
C GLU A 112 7.41 -17.22 11.50
N PHE A 113 8.23 -16.21 11.82
CA PHE A 113 7.79 -14.84 12.08
C PHE A 113 8.55 -13.83 11.24
N VAL A 114 7.89 -12.71 10.98
CA VAL A 114 8.56 -11.45 10.64
C VAL A 114 8.39 -10.46 11.79
N TYR A 115 9.42 -9.68 12.09
CA TYR A 115 9.37 -8.65 13.13
C TYR A 115 8.94 -7.32 12.51
N VAL A 116 7.76 -6.84 12.89
CA VAL A 116 7.11 -5.68 12.27
C VAL A 116 7.05 -4.51 13.23
N ALA A 117 7.60 -3.37 12.84
CA ALA A 117 7.37 -2.10 13.52
C ALA A 117 6.01 -1.54 13.11
N ILE A 118 5.00 -1.68 13.97
CA ILE A 118 3.61 -1.31 13.65
C ILE A 118 3.44 0.20 13.52
N ASN A 119 2.55 0.63 12.61
CA ASN A 119 2.27 2.05 12.31
C ASN A 119 3.50 2.89 11.92
N LYS A 120 4.66 2.26 11.68
CA LYS A 120 5.79 2.88 11.02
C LYS A 120 5.62 2.58 9.55
N PHE A 121 5.61 3.63 8.75
CA PHE A 121 5.55 3.51 7.30
C PHE A 121 6.63 4.42 6.74
N ASP A 122 7.40 3.92 5.77
CA ASP A 122 8.32 4.82 5.04
C ASP A 122 7.43 5.78 4.22
N PRO A 123 7.55 7.11 4.40
CA PRO A 123 6.77 8.08 3.62
C PRO A 123 7.06 8.01 2.11
N ARG A 124 8.15 7.36 1.69
CA ARG A 124 8.46 7.09 0.27
C ARG A 124 7.70 5.89 -0.29
N ILE A 125 7.17 5.04 0.58
CA ILE A 125 6.17 4.05 0.20
C ILE A 125 4.85 4.80 0.28
N PRO A 126 4.12 5.03 -0.82
CA PRO A 126 2.85 5.73 -0.75
C PRO A 126 1.92 4.92 0.15
N THR A 127 1.78 5.37 1.39
CA THR A 127 0.71 4.90 2.25
C THR A 127 -0.53 5.52 1.67
N PHE A 128 -1.30 4.74 0.92
CA PHE A 128 -2.60 5.12 0.37
C PHE A 128 -3.66 5.43 1.46
N ALA A 129 -3.21 5.69 2.70
CA ALA A 129 -4.01 5.95 3.89
C ALA A 129 -4.59 7.38 3.93
N GLN A 130 -4.15 8.31 3.07
CA GLN A 130 -4.77 9.64 2.92
C GLN A 130 -5.45 9.88 1.56
N GLY A 131 -5.13 9.11 0.52
CA GLY A 131 -5.81 9.19 -0.77
C GLY A 131 -7.04 8.27 -0.82
N ALA A 132 -8.18 8.76 -1.30
CA ALA A 132 -9.24 7.85 -1.71
C ALA A 132 -8.68 6.88 -2.77
N ARG A 133 -9.15 5.62 -2.82
CA ARG A 133 -8.85 4.69 -3.91
C ARG A 133 -10.06 4.61 -4.82
N ILE A 134 -9.83 4.66 -6.13
CA ILE A 134 -10.88 4.53 -7.14
C ILE A 134 -10.56 3.35 -8.03
N THR A 135 -11.45 2.37 -8.06
CA THR A 135 -11.35 1.26 -9.01
C THR A 135 -11.62 1.75 -10.43
N LYS A 136 -10.67 1.54 -11.33
CA LYS A 136 -10.84 1.75 -12.78
C LYS A 136 -10.89 0.37 -13.45
N ALA A 137 -12.10 -0.04 -13.81
CA ALA A 137 -12.36 -1.33 -14.48
C ALA A 137 -12.32 -1.23 -16.03
N ALA A 138 -11.82 -0.10 -16.56
CA ALA A 138 -11.60 0.18 -17.97
C ALA A 138 -10.68 1.42 -18.08
N SER A 139 -10.24 1.74 -19.30
CA SER A 139 -9.53 2.99 -19.60
C SER A 139 -10.34 4.21 -19.16
N ALA A 140 -9.67 5.22 -18.62
CA ALA A 140 -10.31 6.39 -18.06
C ALA A 140 -9.41 7.62 -18.10
N ASN A 141 -10.04 8.79 -18.17
CA ASN A 141 -9.37 10.07 -17.98
C ASN A 141 -9.39 10.43 -16.50
N ALA A 142 -8.26 10.87 -15.98
CA ALA A 142 -8.14 11.37 -14.62
C ALA A 142 -8.71 12.80 -14.51
N GLY A 143 -9.57 13.03 -13.53
CA GLY A 143 -10.07 14.37 -13.22
C GLY A 143 -9.09 15.13 -12.32
N VAL A 144 -8.93 16.45 -12.54
CA VAL A 144 -8.14 17.31 -11.64
C VAL A 144 -8.62 17.28 -10.19
N THR A 145 -9.92 17.04 -9.96
CA THR A 145 -10.54 16.87 -8.64
C THR A 145 -10.20 15.54 -7.97
N GLU A 146 -9.62 14.59 -8.72
CA GLU A 146 -9.17 13.28 -8.23
C GLU A 146 -7.66 13.29 -7.91
N SER A 147 -7.03 14.46 -7.80
CA SER A 147 -5.65 14.58 -7.35
C SER A 147 -5.48 14.01 -5.93
N GLY A 148 -4.40 13.28 -5.69
CA GLY A 148 -4.08 12.57 -4.45
C GLY A 148 -4.72 11.18 -4.34
N VAL A 149 -5.48 10.74 -5.35
CA VAL A 149 -6.13 9.43 -5.39
C VAL A 149 -5.21 8.37 -6.00
N CYS A 150 -5.37 7.12 -5.55
CA CYS A 150 -4.81 5.95 -6.23
C CYS A 150 -5.88 5.29 -7.11
N TYR A 151 -5.56 5.11 -8.39
CA TYR A 151 -6.39 4.34 -9.30
C TYR A 151 -6.00 2.88 -9.27
N ASP A 152 -6.95 2.06 -8.86
CA ASP A 152 -6.84 0.61 -8.83
C ASP A 152 -7.32 0.07 -10.17
N VAL A 153 -6.37 -0.15 -11.06
CA VAL A 153 -6.64 -0.62 -12.42
C VAL A 153 -6.74 -2.13 -12.39
N THR A 154 -7.91 -2.66 -12.76
CA THR A 154 -8.20 -4.11 -12.73
C THR A 154 -8.39 -4.71 -14.12
N ALA A 155 -8.52 -3.86 -15.14
CA ALA A 155 -8.73 -4.30 -16.52
C ALA A 155 -7.41 -4.44 -17.29
N ASP A 156 -7.39 -5.42 -18.19
CA ASP A 156 -6.32 -5.59 -19.16
C ASP A 156 -6.36 -4.52 -20.26
N ALA A 157 -5.18 -4.13 -20.74
CA ALA A 157 -4.97 -3.08 -21.74
C ALA A 157 -5.66 -1.75 -21.38
N ALA A 158 -5.77 -1.47 -20.08
CA ALA A 158 -6.37 -0.24 -19.59
C ALA A 158 -5.37 0.92 -19.69
N VAL A 159 -5.86 2.06 -20.18
CA VAL A 159 -5.09 3.29 -20.33
C VAL A 159 -5.66 4.34 -19.39
N ILE A 160 -4.85 4.85 -18.48
CA ILE A 160 -5.18 5.97 -17.61
C ILE A 160 -4.53 7.23 -18.16
N THR A 161 -5.35 8.16 -18.65
CA THR A 161 -4.85 9.44 -19.19
C THR A 161 -4.87 10.50 -18.09
N LEU A 162 -3.70 11.05 -17.75
CA LEU A 162 -3.57 12.14 -16.79
C LEU A 162 -4.13 13.46 -17.36
N PRO A 163 -4.62 14.39 -16.51
CA PRO A 163 -5.07 15.70 -16.98
C PRO A 163 -3.88 16.53 -17.48
N ALA A 164 -4.15 17.74 -17.96
CA ALA A 164 -3.08 18.68 -18.27
C ALA A 164 -2.26 19.02 -17.02
N THR A 165 -0.94 19.16 -17.17
CA THR A 165 -0.08 19.48 -16.02
C THR A 165 -0.48 20.79 -15.33
N ALA A 166 -0.57 20.75 -14.01
CA ALA A 166 -0.75 21.92 -13.15
C ALA A 166 -0.04 21.66 -11.82
N ALA A 167 0.73 22.65 -11.34
CA ALA A 167 1.56 22.48 -10.16
C ALA A 167 0.74 22.00 -8.94
N GLY A 168 1.20 20.92 -8.31
CA GLY A 168 0.56 20.35 -7.11
C GLY A 168 -0.48 19.26 -7.39
N LEU A 169 -0.73 18.90 -8.66
CA LEU A 169 -1.48 17.68 -8.96
C LEU A 169 -0.63 16.43 -8.68
N GLU A 170 -1.24 15.41 -8.08
CA GLU A 170 -0.61 14.14 -7.77
C GLU A 170 -1.54 12.99 -8.17
N PHE A 171 -1.03 11.96 -8.83
CA PHE A 171 -1.81 10.77 -9.19
C PHE A 171 -0.98 9.52 -8.98
N THR A 172 -1.61 8.46 -8.45
CA THR A 172 -1.02 7.12 -8.45
C THR A 172 -1.83 6.17 -9.31
N VAL A 173 -1.16 5.44 -10.19
CA VAL A 173 -1.77 4.36 -10.98
C VAL A 173 -1.19 3.03 -10.51
N MET A 174 -2.06 2.10 -10.13
CA MET A 174 -1.68 0.79 -9.61
C MET A 174 -2.31 -0.32 -10.45
N ASN A 175 -1.50 -1.30 -10.83
CA ASN A 175 -1.99 -2.55 -11.41
C ASN A 175 -2.48 -3.47 -10.30
N MET A 176 -3.79 -3.69 -10.23
CA MET A 176 -4.44 -4.53 -9.21
C MET A 176 -4.89 -5.89 -9.76
N ALA A 177 -4.61 -6.18 -11.04
CA ALA A 177 -4.84 -7.50 -11.61
C ALA A 177 -3.88 -8.54 -11.01
N ALA A 178 -4.19 -9.82 -11.20
CA ALA A 178 -3.28 -10.90 -10.83
C ALA A 178 -1.96 -10.79 -11.61
N ASP A 179 -0.90 -11.40 -11.08
CA ASP A 179 0.43 -11.38 -11.69
C ASP A 179 0.38 -11.80 -13.17
N GLY A 180 0.93 -10.94 -14.03
CA GLY A 180 0.94 -11.11 -15.48
C GLY A 180 -0.41 -11.07 -16.21
N ALA A 181 -1.51 -10.75 -15.51
CA ALA A 181 -2.85 -10.80 -16.11
C ALA A 181 -3.19 -9.56 -16.94
N ALA A 182 -2.78 -8.37 -16.50
CA ALA A 182 -3.15 -7.10 -17.13
C ALA A 182 -1.93 -6.26 -17.54
N LEU A 183 -1.98 -5.73 -18.75
CA LEU A 183 -1.22 -4.55 -19.17
C LEU A 183 -1.92 -3.29 -18.65
N VAL A 184 -1.21 -2.45 -17.92
CA VAL A 184 -1.70 -1.14 -17.46
C VAL A 184 -0.80 -0.05 -18.01
N GLU A 185 -1.40 0.97 -18.61
CA GLU A 185 -0.69 2.09 -19.21
C GLU A 185 -1.11 3.42 -18.58
N VAL A 186 -0.15 4.32 -18.45
CA VAL A 186 -0.38 5.72 -18.11
C VAL A 186 -0.04 6.56 -19.32
N ASP A 187 -1.01 7.38 -19.71
CA ASP A 187 -0.92 8.28 -20.85
C ASP A 187 -0.93 9.74 -20.39
N PHE A 188 -0.30 10.60 -21.17
CA PHE A 188 -0.18 12.03 -20.89
C PHE A 188 -0.89 12.81 -21.98
N GLN A 189 -1.31 14.04 -21.70
CA GLN A 189 -1.84 14.89 -22.75
C GLN A 189 -0.78 15.11 -23.83
N ALA A 190 -1.20 15.44 -25.05
CA ALA A 190 -0.30 15.58 -26.20
C ALA A 190 0.82 16.63 -26.02
N ALA A 191 0.67 17.56 -25.07
CA ALA A 191 1.67 18.59 -24.74
C ALA A 191 2.41 18.31 -23.42
N ASP A 192 2.07 17.22 -22.73
CA ASP A 192 2.67 16.84 -21.46
C ASP A 192 3.51 15.57 -21.63
N LYS A 193 4.53 15.42 -20.80
CA LYS A 193 5.38 14.22 -20.78
C LYS A 193 5.61 13.66 -19.39
N ASN A 194 6.05 12.42 -19.35
CA ASN A 194 6.84 11.94 -18.22
C ASN A 194 8.19 12.67 -18.22
N ILE A 195 8.47 13.46 -17.19
CA ILE A 195 9.74 14.20 -17.02
C ILE A 195 10.85 13.29 -16.46
N GLY A 196 10.52 12.03 -16.15
CA GLY A 196 11.44 11.05 -15.58
C GLY A 196 11.57 11.16 -14.06
N GLY A 197 12.37 10.26 -13.50
CA GLY A 197 12.58 10.12 -12.07
C GLY A 197 12.74 8.67 -11.65
N LEU A 198 13.40 8.45 -10.50
CA LEU A 198 13.55 7.12 -9.88
C LEU A 198 14.05 6.01 -10.83
N GLY A 199 14.98 6.35 -11.72
CA GLY A 199 15.58 5.40 -12.67
C GLY A 199 14.84 5.23 -14.00
N VAL A 200 13.73 5.93 -14.20
CA VAL A 200 13.03 6.03 -15.50
C VAL A 200 13.42 7.35 -16.17
N ALA A 201 13.83 7.28 -17.44
CA ALA A 201 14.18 8.46 -18.24
C ALA A 201 12.94 9.29 -18.58
N ALA A 202 13.14 10.55 -18.94
CA ALA A 202 12.08 11.37 -19.49
C ALA A 202 11.59 10.79 -20.84
N GLY A 203 10.28 10.81 -21.04
CA GLY A 203 9.64 10.47 -22.31
C GLY A 203 9.46 11.69 -23.21
N GLY A 204 9.03 11.45 -24.45
CA GLY A 204 8.50 12.51 -25.30
C GLY A 204 7.07 12.91 -24.92
N ASP A 205 6.59 14.00 -25.51
CA ASP A 205 5.23 14.49 -25.27
C ASP A 205 4.19 13.45 -25.75
N GLY A 206 3.17 13.19 -24.94
CA GLY A 206 2.13 12.19 -25.22
C GLY A 206 2.63 10.74 -25.28
N LYS A 207 3.83 10.45 -24.74
CA LYS A 207 4.39 9.10 -24.72
C LYS A 207 4.06 8.34 -23.44
N LYS A 208 3.53 7.14 -23.59
CA LYS A 208 3.00 6.35 -22.48
C LYS A 208 4.08 5.71 -21.62
N LEU A 209 3.69 5.35 -20.41
CA LEU A 209 4.40 4.42 -19.55
C LEU A 209 3.56 3.15 -19.34
N SER A 210 4.16 1.98 -19.51
CA SER A 210 3.43 0.71 -19.50
C SER A 210 4.00 -0.27 -18.47
N ASN A 211 3.16 -0.76 -17.56
CA ASN A 211 3.45 -1.94 -16.75
C ASN A 211 3.01 -3.18 -17.53
N THR A 212 3.98 -3.77 -18.24
CA THR A 212 3.71 -4.85 -19.19
C THR A 212 3.34 -6.16 -18.50
N LYS A 213 2.52 -7.00 -19.12
CA LYS A 213 2.18 -8.34 -18.59
C LYS A 213 3.38 -9.20 -18.23
N ALA A 214 4.50 -9.03 -18.94
CA ALA A 214 5.71 -9.81 -18.67
C ALA A 214 6.32 -9.51 -17.28
N THR A 215 6.14 -8.28 -16.79
CA THR A 215 6.75 -7.81 -15.54
C THR A 215 5.72 -7.47 -14.47
N ALA A 216 4.45 -7.35 -14.86
CA ALA A 216 3.36 -6.91 -14.01
C ALA A 216 3.15 -7.88 -12.85
N LYS A 217 3.25 -7.34 -11.64
CA LYS A 217 2.80 -7.98 -10.41
C LYS A 217 1.68 -7.19 -9.79
N LYS A 218 0.79 -7.88 -9.09
CA LYS A 218 -0.28 -7.22 -8.34
C LYS A 218 0.32 -6.23 -7.35
N GLY A 219 -0.16 -4.98 -7.40
CA GLY A 219 0.32 -3.88 -6.58
C GLY A 219 1.58 -3.19 -7.10
N ASP A 220 2.01 -3.45 -8.34
CA ASP A 220 2.92 -2.56 -9.06
C ASP A 220 2.23 -1.19 -9.25
N PHE A 221 2.95 -0.10 -8.99
CA PHE A 221 2.39 1.24 -9.05
C PHE A 221 3.41 2.26 -9.54
N ILE A 222 2.89 3.40 -9.99
CA ILE A 222 3.69 4.59 -10.25
C ILE A 222 2.92 5.83 -9.80
N THR A 223 3.61 6.71 -9.08
CA THR A 223 3.08 7.97 -8.56
C THR A 223 3.75 9.13 -9.27
N PHE A 224 2.92 10.07 -9.71
CA PHE A 224 3.34 11.26 -10.44
C PHE A 224 3.00 12.52 -9.67
N VAL A 225 3.89 13.50 -9.71
CA VAL A 225 3.64 14.88 -9.27
C VAL A 225 3.82 15.81 -10.45
N ALA A 226 2.79 16.59 -10.77
CA ALA A 226 2.81 17.57 -11.84
C ALA A 226 3.70 18.77 -11.51
N ASP A 227 4.49 19.21 -12.49
CA ASP A 227 5.35 20.39 -12.37
C ASP A 227 4.66 21.70 -12.78
N GLY A 228 3.51 21.60 -13.48
CA GLY A 228 2.76 22.73 -14.02
C GLY A 228 3.40 23.42 -15.22
N THR A 229 4.41 22.81 -15.85
CA THR A 229 5.12 23.36 -17.01
C THR A 229 5.25 22.35 -18.13
N ASP A 230 5.97 21.26 -17.89
CA ASP A 230 6.40 20.30 -18.91
C ASP A 230 5.67 18.96 -18.79
N GLY A 231 5.06 18.66 -17.64
CA GLY A 231 4.36 17.41 -17.41
C GLY A 231 4.49 16.88 -15.97
N TYR A 232 4.81 15.60 -15.85
CA TYR A 232 4.71 14.85 -14.60
C TYR A 232 6.05 14.21 -14.22
N ARG A 233 6.51 14.46 -12.99
CA ARG A 233 7.69 13.81 -12.40
C ARG A 233 7.28 12.55 -11.66
N ILE A 234 8.07 11.49 -11.77
CA ILE A 234 7.86 10.27 -10.99
C ILE A 234 8.32 10.50 -9.54
N ALA A 235 7.38 10.42 -8.60
CA ALA A 235 7.61 10.63 -7.17
C ALA A 235 7.78 9.33 -6.37
N ALA A 236 7.14 8.25 -6.82
CA ALA A 236 7.30 6.90 -6.28
C ALA A 236 7.03 5.87 -7.38
N ILE A 237 7.69 4.71 -7.31
CA ILE A 237 7.51 3.63 -8.29
C ILE A 237 7.76 2.27 -7.65
N ARG A 238 6.96 1.29 -8.06
CA ARG A 238 7.18 -0.14 -7.82
C ARG A 238 6.89 -0.90 -9.11
N GLY A 239 7.69 -1.94 -9.34
CA GLY A 239 7.60 -2.75 -10.55
C GLY A 239 8.37 -2.13 -11.71
N THR A 240 8.29 -2.78 -12.87
CA THR A 240 8.93 -2.28 -14.09
C THR A 240 7.89 -1.58 -14.95
N TRP A 241 8.18 -0.32 -15.29
CA TRP A 241 7.37 0.52 -16.17
C TRP A 241 8.23 0.89 -17.38
N ALA A 242 7.80 0.46 -18.56
CA ALA A 242 8.50 0.73 -19.81
C ALA A 242 8.01 2.03 -20.43
N GLN A 243 8.93 2.92 -20.76
CA GLN A 243 8.63 4.14 -21.51
C GLN A 243 8.40 3.78 -22.98
N GLU A 244 7.31 4.29 -23.57
CA GLU A 244 7.10 4.23 -25.01
C GLU A 244 8.21 4.99 -25.74
N ALA A 245 8.74 4.37 -26.79
CA ALA A 245 9.79 4.93 -27.64
C ALA A 245 9.32 6.16 -28.44
#